data_AF-A0A9Q3D2F0-F1
#
_entry.id   AF-A0A9Q3D2F0-F1
#
_cell.length_a   1.000
_cell.length_b   1.000
_cell.length_c   1.000
_cell.angle_alpha   90.00
_cell.angle_beta   90.00
_cell.angle_gamma   90.00
#
_symmetry.space_group_name_H-M   'P 1'
#
loop_
_entity.id
_entity.type
_entity.pdbx_description
1 polymer ?
#
loop_
_entity_poly.entity_id
_entity_poly.type
_entity_poly.pdbx_seq_one_letter_code
_entity_poly.pdbx_strand_id
1 'polypeptide(L)'
;MDLPPLSFNASLEEQWDEEEEPEEIETVLMVVPPAYQNYLDVFSKVKEEKLPPHHACDHHIELEGLLTPVGIIYSLSNHESETLQAYIPENLEEGFNRINFPFH
;
A
#
# COMPACT_ATOMS: atom_id res chain seq x y z
N MET A 1 34.73 -16.80 21.01
CA MET A 1 34.57 -15.46 20.39
C MET A 1 33.09 -15.34 20.16
N ASP A 2 32.36 -14.98 21.21
CA ASP A 2 30.91 -14.94 21.19
C ASP A 2 30.48 -13.52 20.80
N LEU A 3 29.67 -13.43 19.75
CA LEU A 3 29.03 -12.18 19.37
C LEU A 3 28.06 -11.75 20.49
N PRO A 4 27.99 -10.47 20.84
CA PRO A 4 27.01 -10.01 21.82
C PRO A 4 25.59 -10.16 21.23
N PRO A 5 24.57 -10.39 22.08
CA PRO A 5 23.19 -10.39 21.62
C PRO A 5 22.87 -9.00 21.08
N LEU A 6 22.23 -8.94 19.91
CA LEU A 6 21.58 -7.73 19.45
C LEU A 6 20.48 -7.41 20.46
N SER A 7 20.82 -6.59 21.44
CA SER A 7 19.87 -5.85 22.24
C SER A 7 19.08 -5.00 21.26
N PHE A 8 17.95 -5.54 20.81
CA PHE A 8 16.91 -4.78 20.14
C PHE A 8 16.59 -3.62 21.07
N ASN A 9 17.08 -2.45 20.71
CA ASN A 9 16.77 -1.21 21.40
C ASN A 9 15.25 -1.01 21.25
N ALA A 10 14.52 -1.52 22.23
CA ALA A 10 13.16 -1.16 22.53
C ALA A 10 13.15 0.34 22.89
N SER A 11 13.12 1.16 21.85
CA SER A 11 12.91 2.60 21.91
C SER A 11 12.54 3.08 20.51
N LEU A 12 11.58 2.38 19.90
CA LEU A 12 10.75 2.93 18.84
C LEU A 12 9.31 2.83 19.35
N GLU A 13 9.05 3.51 20.47
CA GLU A 13 7.74 4.12 20.62
C GLU A 13 7.70 5.21 19.55
N GLU A 14 7.29 4.80 18.34
CA GLU A 14 6.63 5.72 17.43
C GLU A 14 5.34 6.13 18.12
N GLN A 15 5.46 7.15 18.99
CA GLN A 15 4.39 8.07 19.28
C GLN A 15 4.04 8.71 17.94
N TRP A 16 3.21 8.03 17.17
CA TRP A 16 2.42 8.71 16.15
C TRP A 16 1.43 9.56 16.92
N ASP A 17 1.83 10.80 17.18
CA ASP A 17 0.89 11.84 17.54
C ASP A 17 -0.06 11.96 16.35
N GLU A 18 -1.28 11.43 16.50
CA GLU A 18 -2.43 11.71 15.64
C GLU A 18 -2.80 13.20 15.78
N GLU A 19 -1.95 14.07 15.26
CA GLU A 19 -2.35 15.43 14.91
C GLU A 19 -3.10 15.35 13.57
N GLU A 20 -4.42 15.08 13.65
CA GLU A 20 -5.34 15.43 12.57
C GLU A 20 -5.31 16.97 12.41
N GLU A 21 -4.36 17.47 11.61
CA GLU A 21 -4.31 18.86 11.17
C GLU A 21 -5.33 19.05 10.03
N PRO A 22 -6.44 19.78 10.25
CA PRO A 22 -7.40 20.03 9.21
C PRO A 22 -6.97 21.28 8.44
N GLU A 23 -6.39 21.11 7.24
CA GLU A 23 -6.47 22.01 6.05
C GLU A 23 -5.45 21.61 4.97
N GLU A 24 -5.65 20.45 4.34
CA GLU A 24 -4.74 19.91 3.31
C GLU A 24 -4.70 20.75 2.01
N ILE A 25 -5.76 21.49 1.67
CA ILE A 25 -5.87 22.11 0.34
C ILE A 25 -5.02 23.39 0.24
N GLU A 26 -5.00 24.25 1.26
CA GLU A 26 -4.28 25.53 1.23
C GLU A 26 -2.75 25.33 1.30
N THR A 27 -2.32 24.33 2.08
CA THR A 27 -0.91 23.93 2.16
C THR A 27 -0.40 23.34 0.84
N VAL A 28 -1.19 22.48 0.20
CA VAL A 28 -0.86 21.90 -1.11
C VAL A 28 -0.76 22.99 -2.19
N LEU A 29 -1.68 23.96 -2.20
CA LEU A 29 -1.64 25.09 -3.14
C LEU A 29 -0.33 25.89 -3.08
N MET A 30 0.25 26.05 -1.89
CA MET A 30 1.47 26.82 -1.68
C MET A 30 2.74 26.07 -2.12
N VAL A 31 2.70 24.73 -2.11
CA VAL A 31 3.83 23.85 -2.45
C VAL A 31 3.80 23.43 -3.92
N VAL A 32 2.62 23.26 -4.51
CA VAL A 32 2.47 22.76 -5.89
C VAL A 32 2.87 23.84 -6.90
N PRO A 33 3.79 23.56 -7.85
CA PRO A 33 4.17 24.54 -8.87
C PRO A 33 2.96 24.99 -9.73
N PRO A 34 2.96 26.24 -10.26
CA PRO A 34 1.83 26.79 -11.03
C PRO A 34 1.35 25.90 -12.19
N ALA A 35 2.28 25.16 -12.83
CA ALA A 35 1.96 24.25 -13.92
C ALA A 35 1.06 23.08 -13.50
N TYR A 36 1.06 22.71 -12.21
CA TYR A 36 0.34 21.55 -11.67
C TYR A 36 -0.88 21.94 -10.83
N GLN A 37 -1.20 23.23 -10.73
CA GLN A 37 -2.35 23.75 -9.97
C GLN A 37 -3.70 23.25 -10.51
N ASN A 38 -3.76 22.78 -11.76
CA ASN A 38 -4.97 22.14 -12.30
C ASN A 38 -5.14 20.67 -11.83
N TYR A 39 -4.13 20.09 -11.17
CA TYR A 39 -4.10 18.70 -10.71
C TYR A 39 -4.03 18.60 -9.18
N LEU A 40 -4.45 19.65 -8.46
CA LEU A 40 -4.46 19.66 -6.98
C LEU A 40 -5.23 18.49 -6.40
N ASP A 41 -6.19 17.98 -7.16
CA ASP A 41 -6.98 16.85 -6.78
C ASP A 41 -6.19 15.53 -6.75
N VAL A 42 -5.08 15.41 -7.50
CA VAL A 42 -4.15 14.28 -7.43
C VAL A 42 -3.36 14.29 -6.12
N PHE A 43 -3.21 15.45 -5.47
CA PHE A 43 -2.50 15.60 -4.20
C PHE A 43 -3.42 15.45 -2.97
N SER A 44 -4.69 15.12 -3.17
CA SER A 44 -5.63 14.89 -2.08
C SER A 44 -5.47 13.48 -1.53
N LYS A 45 -5.20 13.34 -0.22
CA LYS A 45 -5.07 12.03 0.43
C LYS A 45 -6.34 11.18 0.30
N VAL A 46 -7.51 11.81 0.36
CA VAL A 46 -8.82 11.15 0.18
C VAL A 46 -8.98 10.51 -1.21
N LYS A 47 -8.31 11.05 -2.24
CA LYS A 47 -8.33 10.48 -3.60
C LYS A 47 -7.29 9.38 -3.80
N GLU A 48 -6.36 9.21 -2.86
CA GLU A 48 -5.34 8.15 -2.87
C GLU A 48 -5.91 6.78 -2.46
N GLU A 49 -7.04 6.76 -1.73
CA GLU A 49 -7.71 5.55 -1.22
C GLU A 49 -8.27 4.63 -2.32
N LYS A 50 -8.20 5.02 -3.60
CA LYS A 50 -8.76 4.24 -4.71
C LYS A 50 -7.79 4.13 -5.87
N LEU A 51 -7.71 2.93 -6.43
CA LEU A 51 -6.96 2.71 -7.67
C LEU A 51 -7.49 3.62 -8.79
N PRO A 52 -6.58 4.26 -9.55
CA PRO A 52 -6.97 4.96 -10.77
C PRO A 52 -7.60 3.97 -11.76
N PRO A 53 -8.47 4.45 -12.66
CA PRO A 53 -9.08 3.60 -13.66
C PRO A 53 -8.01 2.94 -14.56
N HIS A 54 -8.28 1.72 -15.03
CA HIS A 54 -7.41 1.04 -15.98
C HIS A 54 -7.18 1.90 -17.24
N HIS A 55 -5.92 2.00 -17.67
CA HIS A 55 -5.51 2.80 -18.82
C HIS A 55 -4.92 1.93 -19.92
N ALA A 56 -4.88 2.45 -21.15
CA ALA A 56 -4.26 1.76 -22.28
C ALA A 56 -2.74 1.53 -22.09
N CYS A 57 -2.13 2.24 -21.14
CA CYS A 57 -0.72 2.13 -20.76
C CYS A 57 -0.50 1.17 -19.58
N ASP A 58 -1.52 0.44 -19.14
CA ASP A 58 -1.36 -0.56 -18.08
C ASP A 58 -0.28 -1.57 -18.48
N HIS A 59 0.54 -1.97 -17.50
CA HIS A 59 1.67 -2.84 -17.78
C HIS A 59 1.18 -4.23 -18.17
N HIS A 60 1.36 -4.58 -19.46
CA HIS A 60 1.11 -5.93 -19.95
C HIS A 60 2.28 -6.86 -19.59
N ILE A 61 1.97 -8.01 -19.01
CA ILE A 61 2.95 -9.06 -18.72
C ILE A 61 2.95 -10.05 -19.88
N GLU A 62 3.97 -9.98 -20.73
CA GLU A 62 4.20 -10.96 -21.80
C GLU A 62 4.75 -12.25 -21.18
N LEU A 63 4.08 -13.37 -21.45
CA LEU A 63 4.47 -14.67 -20.91
C LEU A 63 5.33 -15.43 -21.93
N GLU A 64 6.51 -15.85 -21.51
CA GLU A 64 7.38 -16.75 -22.28
C GLU A 64 7.23 -18.20 -21.75
N GLY A 65 6.60 -19.10 -22.52
CA GLY A 65 6.54 -20.53 -22.22
C GLY A 65 5.23 -21.05 -21.58
N LEU A 66 5.32 -22.12 -20.79
CA LEU A 66 4.20 -22.76 -20.08
C LEU A 66 3.91 -22.09 -18.73
N LEU A 67 2.68 -22.29 -18.23
CA LEU A 67 2.11 -21.74 -16.99
C LEU A 67 3.11 -21.58 -15.84
N THR A 68 3.01 -20.45 -15.12
CA THR A 68 3.80 -20.20 -13.91
C THR A 68 3.65 -21.36 -12.92
N PRO A 69 4.74 -21.89 -12.36
CA PRO A 69 4.64 -22.96 -11.38
C PRO A 69 3.84 -22.48 -10.17
N VAL A 70 2.91 -23.32 -9.71
CA VAL A 70 2.20 -23.04 -8.46
C VAL A 70 3.21 -23.17 -7.32
N GLY A 71 3.56 -22.02 -6.73
CA GLY A 71 4.51 -21.96 -5.63
C GLY A 71 3.95 -22.52 -4.33
N ILE A 72 4.83 -22.90 -3.42
CA ILE A 72 4.48 -23.19 -2.02
C ILE A 72 4.21 -21.88 -1.28
N ILE A 73 3.22 -21.87 -0.40
CA ILE A 73 2.99 -20.78 0.54
C ILE A 73 3.88 -21.03 1.76
N TYR A 74 4.73 -20.07 2.10
CA TYR A 74 5.57 -20.16 3.29
C TYR A 74 4.73 -19.98 4.55
N SER A 75 5.06 -20.75 5.60
CA SER A 75 4.42 -20.60 6.90
C SER A 75 4.79 -19.24 7.50
N LEU A 76 3.77 -18.43 7.76
CA LEU A 76 3.91 -17.19 8.53
C LEU A 76 3.88 -17.49 10.02
N SER A 77 4.53 -16.63 10.83
CA SER A 77 4.33 -16.62 12.28
C SER A 77 2.91 -16.15 12.63
N ASN A 78 2.47 -16.38 13.88
CA ASN A 78 1.13 -15.96 14.31
C ASN A 78 0.92 -14.46 14.14
N HIS A 79 1.91 -13.64 14.53
CA HIS A 79 1.84 -12.19 14.40
C HIS A 79 1.73 -11.76 12.93
N GLU A 80 2.58 -12.28 12.04
CA GLU A 80 2.53 -11.96 10.60
C GLU A 80 1.20 -12.39 9.97
N SER A 81 0.64 -13.53 10.39
CA SER A 81 -0.66 -13.99 9.93
C SER A 81 -1.79 -13.09 10.41
N GLU A 82 -1.77 -12.63 11.67
CA GLU A 82 -2.77 -11.71 12.21
C GLU A 82 -2.73 -10.37 11.47
N THR A 83 -1.53 -9.82 11.26
CA THR A 83 -1.36 -8.58 10.47
C THR A 83 -1.87 -8.74 9.05
N LEU A 84 -1.51 -9.85 8.36
CA LEU A 84 -1.94 -10.08 7.00
C LEU A 84 -3.47 -10.27 6.90
N GLN A 85 -4.09 -10.93 7.89
CA GLN A 85 -5.53 -11.13 7.94
C GLN A 85 -6.30 -9.82 8.17
N ALA A 86 -5.72 -8.85 8.88
CA ALA A 86 -6.30 -7.52 9.02
C ALA A 86 -6.16 -6.68 7.74
N TYR A 87 -5.03 -6.80 7.05
CA TYR A 87 -4.70 -6.00 5.86
C TYR A 87 -5.47 -6.41 4.58
N ILE A 88 -5.73 -7.71 4.40
CA ILE A 88 -6.45 -8.21 3.21
C ILE A 88 -7.85 -7.58 3.06
N PRO A 89 -8.74 -7.58 4.07
CA PRO A 89 -10.09 -7.03 3.92
C PRO A 89 -10.09 -5.52 3.66
N GLU A 90 -9.20 -4.75 4.31
CA GLU A 90 -9.05 -3.30 4.09
C GLU A 90 -8.77 -3.00 2.61
N ASN A 91 -7.76 -3.64 2.04
CA ASN A 91 -7.44 -3.49 0.61
C ASN A 91 -8.51 -4.02 -0.34
N LEU A 92 -9.34 -4.99 0.09
CA LEU A 92 -10.46 -5.49 -0.70
C LEU A 92 -11.60 -4.47 -0.75
N GLU A 93 -11.86 -3.78 0.36
CA GLU A 93 -12.85 -2.70 0.45
C GLU A 93 -12.43 -1.48 -0.36
N GLU A 94 -11.16 -1.11 -0.31
CA GLU A 94 -10.56 -0.04 -1.12
C GLU A 94 -10.48 -0.40 -2.62
N GLY A 95 -10.56 -1.69 -2.94
CA GLY A 95 -10.56 -2.20 -4.31
C GLY A 95 -9.17 -2.34 -4.93
N PHE A 96 -8.11 -2.26 -4.13
CA PHE A 96 -6.73 -2.56 -4.55
C PHE A 96 -6.56 -4.02 -4.96
N ASN A 97 -7.22 -4.93 -4.25
CA ASN A 97 -7.23 -6.35 -4.56
C ASN A 97 -8.61 -6.78 -5.06
N ARG A 98 -8.64 -7.75 -5.98
CA ARG A 98 -9.89 -8.36 -6.46
C ARG A 98 -9.82 -9.87 -6.27
N ILE A 99 -10.88 -10.45 -5.73
CA ILE A 99 -10.99 -11.90 -5.63
C ILE A 99 -11.27 -12.45 -7.03
N ASN A 100 -10.36 -13.29 -7.53
CA ASN A 100 -10.60 -14.03 -8.76
C ASN A 100 -11.48 -15.24 -8.43
N PHE A 101 -12.79 -15.15 -8.71
CA PHE A 101 -13.68 -16.30 -8.61
C PHE A 101 -13.61 -17.12 -9.91
N PRO A 102 -13.15 -18.38 -9.88
CA PRO A 102 -12.91 -19.18 -11.08
C PRO A 102 -14.19 -19.65 -11.80
N PHE A 103 -15.38 -19.14 -11.43
CA PHE A 103 -16.66 -19.57 -11.99
C PHE A 103 -17.59 -18.37 -12.30
N HIS A 104 -17.28 -17.64 -13.37
CA HIS A 104 -18.27 -16.88 -14.14
C HIS A 104 -17.97 -17.01 -15.63
#